data_AF-A0A8S2UW70-F1
#
_entry.id   AF-A0A8S2UW70-F1
#
_cell.length_a   1.000
_cell.length_b   1.000
_cell.length_c   1.000
_cell.angle_alpha   90.00
_cell.angle_beta   90.00
_cell.angle_gamma   90.00
#
_symmetry.space_group_name_H-M   'P 1'
#
loop_
_entity.id
_entity.type
_entity.pdbx_description
1 polymer ?
#
loop_
_entity_poly.entity_id
_entity_poly.type
_entity_poly.pdbx_seq_one_letter_code
_entity_poly.pdbx_strand_id
1 'polypeptide(L)' 'ASLNEIGYDDIGGLRKQLAQIKEMIELPLRHPQLFKSIGIQPPRGILLYGPPGTGKTLIARAVANETGAFFFLINGP' A
#
# COMPACT_ATOMS: atom_id res chain seq x y z
N ALA A 1 21.26 4.08 -5.34
CA ALA A 1 21.97 4.25 -4.07
C ALA A 1 21.10 5.11 -3.15
N SER A 2 20.62 4.47 -2.09
CA SER A 2 19.88 4.97 -0.91
C SER A 2 18.81 6.05 -1.13
N LEU A 3 17.61 5.62 -1.52
CA LEU A 3 16.42 6.24 -0.95
C LEU A 3 16.30 5.62 0.45
N ASN A 4 16.28 6.43 1.51
CA ASN A 4 15.94 5.93 2.84
C ASN A 4 14.64 5.11 2.73
N GLU A 5 14.76 3.79 2.84
CA GLU A 5 13.64 2.87 2.61
C GLU A 5 12.72 2.96 3.81
N ILE A 6 11.78 3.90 3.75
CA ILE A 6 10.70 4.01 4.74
C ILE A 6 9.95 2.69 4.71
N GLY A 7 9.92 1.98 5.84
CA GLY A 7 9.20 0.73 6.02
C GLY A 7 7.88 0.92 6.78
N TYR A 8 7.17 -0.16 7.06
CA TYR A 8 5.97 -0.08 7.90
C TYR A 8 6.27 0.33 9.34
N ASP A 9 7.46 0.01 9.83
CA ASP A 9 7.90 0.30 11.20
C ASP A 9 8.14 1.79 11.46
N ASP A 10 8.37 2.56 10.40
CA ASP A 10 8.54 4.02 10.47
C ASP A 10 7.20 4.77 10.63
N ILE A 11 6.07 4.06 10.57
CA ILE A 11 4.72 4.64 10.60
C ILE A 11 4.05 4.43 11.96
N GLY A 12 4.10 5.46 12.79
CA GLY A 12 3.40 5.50 14.08
C GLY A 12 1.88 5.65 13.95
N GLY A 13 1.11 4.99 14.83
CA GLY A 13 -0.32 5.27 15.06
C GLY A 13 -1.31 4.81 13.99
N LEU A 14 -0.86 4.28 12.84
CA LEU A 14 -1.72 3.90 11.70
C LEU A 14 -1.75 2.39 11.42
N ARG A 15 -1.49 1.57 12.44
CA ARG A 15 -1.36 0.10 12.31
C ARG A 15 -2.59 -0.57 11.69
N LYS A 16 -3.79 -0.13 12.06
CA LYS A 16 -5.05 -0.68 11.55
C LYS A 16 -5.21 -0.43 10.05
N GLN A 17 -4.94 0.80 9.62
CA GLN A 17 -5.02 1.23 8.23
C GLN A 17 -3.96 0.52 7.39
N LEU A 18 -2.74 0.40 7.91
CA LEU A 18 -1.66 -0.35 7.25
C LEU A 18 -2.00 -1.83 7.07
N ALA A 19 -2.57 -2.48 8.09
CA ALA A 19 -2.99 -3.87 7.98
C ALA A 19 -4.01 -4.07 6.85
N GLN A 20 -5.00 -3.18 6.73
CA GLN A 20 -6.00 -3.24 5.66
C GLN A 20 -5.38 -3.04 4.28
N ILE A 21 -4.49 -2.06 4.14
CA ILE A 21 -3.80 -1.79 2.87
C ILE A 21 -2.90 -2.96 2.47
N LYS A 22 -2.18 -3.53 3.45
CA LYS A 22 -1.32 -4.69 3.27
C LYS A 22 -2.12 -5.90 2.78
N GLU A 23 -3.25 -6.19 3.40
CA GLU A 23 -4.12 -7.30 2.98
C GLU A 23 -4.64 -7.08 1.56
N MET A 24 -5.09 -5.86 1.23
CA MET A 24 -5.62 -5.53 -0.10
C MET A 24 -4.56 -5.62 -1.21
N ILE A 25 -3.28 -5.48 -0.90
CA ILE A 25 -2.19 -5.47 -1.88
C ILE A 25 -1.43 -6.79 -1.89
N GLU A 26 -0.99 -7.30 -0.74
CA GLU A 26 -0.19 -8.52 -0.65
C GLU A 26 -0.99 -9.78 -0.94
N LEU A 27 -2.25 -9.86 -0.51
CA LEU A 27 -3.04 -11.08 -0.69
C LEU A 27 -3.29 -11.37 -2.19
N PRO A 28 -3.69 -10.40 -3.03
CA PRO A 28 -3.80 -10.60 -4.47
C PRO A 28 -2.46 -10.92 -5.15
N LEU A 29 -1.36 -10.29 -4.72
CA LEU A 29 -0.04 -10.47 -5.32
C LEU A 29 0.56 -11.84 -4.98
N ARG A 30 0.40 -12.32 -3.75
CA ARG A 30 0.95 -13.61 -3.29
C ARG A 30 0.08 -14.80 -3.65
N HIS A 31 -1.25 -14.64 -3.63
CA HIS A 31 -2.19 -15.75 -3.82
C HIS A 31 -3.25 -15.46 -4.90
N PRO A 32 -2.86 -15.19 -6.16
CA PRO A 32 -3.81 -14.88 -7.24
C PRO A 32 -4.77 -16.05 -7.55
N GLN A 33 -4.36 -17.29 -7.27
CA GLN A 33 -5.20 -18.48 -7.46
C GLN A 33 -6.41 -18.49 -6.54
N LEU A 34 -6.28 -17.97 -5.32
CA LEU A 34 -7.38 -17.88 -4.36
C LEU A 34 -8.52 -17.04 -4.93
N PHE A 35 -8.21 -15.86 -5.46
CA PHE A 35 -9.17 -14.96 -6.10
C PHE A 35 -9.86 -15.59 -7.31
N LYS A 36 -9.11 -16.34 -8.13
CA LYS A 36 -9.68 -17.07 -9.27
C LYS A 36 -10.62 -18.19 -8.82
N SER A 37 -10.26 -18.94 -7.77
CA SER A 37 -11.05 -20.06 -7.28
C SER A 37 -12.38 -19.65 -6.64
N ILE A 38 -12.41 -18.49 -5.97
CA ILE A 38 -13.61 -17.94 -5.33
C ILE A 38 -14.43 -17.09 -6.32
N GLY A 39 -13.88 -16.77 -7.49
CA GLY A 39 -14.54 -15.97 -8.52
C GLY A 39 -14.65 -14.48 -8.18
N ILE A 40 -13.81 -13.98 -7.27
CA ILE A 40 -13.81 -12.58 -6.83
C ILE A 40 -12.67 -11.83 -7.53
N GLN A 41 -12.95 -10.64 -8.03
CA GLN A 41 -11.92 -9.77 -8.59
C GLN A 41 -11.15 -9.07 -7.46
N PRO A 42 -9.81 -8.99 -7.55
CA PRO A 42 -9.03 -8.22 -6.59
C PRO A 42 -9.37 -6.72 -6.67
N PRO A 43 -9.17 -5.96 -5.58
CA PRO A 43 -9.39 -4.52 -5.58
C PRO A 43 -8.48 -3.83 -6.60
N ARG A 44 -9.03 -2.90 -7.39
CA ARG A 44 -8.28 -2.20 -8.46
C ARG A 44 -7.44 -1.03 -7.96
N GLY A 45 -7.75 -0.49 -6.79
CA GLY A 45 -7.08 0.67 -6.23
C GLY A 45 -7.56 1.01 -4.83
N ILE A 46 -6.80 1.84 -4.14
CA ILE A 46 -7.08 2.28 -2.77
C ILE A 46 -7.13 3.81 -2.77
N LEU A 47 -8.17 4.38 -2.18
CA LEU A 47 -8.28 5.82 -1.96
C LEU A 47 -7.93 6.15 -0.51
N LEU A 48 -6.86 6.92 -0.32
CA LEU A 48 -6.50 7.45 1.00
C LEU A 48 -7.00 8.90 1.13
N TYR A 49 -7.88 9.16 2.09
CA TYR A 49 -8.44 10.50 2.33
C TYR A 49 -8.26 10.96 3.78
N GLY A 50 -8.46 12.26 4.02
CA GLY A 50 -8.42 12.89 5.34
C GLY A 50 -7.60 14.19 5.36
N PRO A 51 -7.42 14.82 6.53
CA PRO A 51 -6.68 16.08 6.67
C PRO A 51 -5.24 16.03 6.10
N PRO A 52 -4.64 17.15 5.70
CA PRO A 52 -3.23 17.19 5.32
C PRO A 52 -2.33 16.80 6.50
N GLY A 53 -1.16 16.24 6.21
CA GLY A 53 -0.17 15.86 7.25
C GLY A 53 -0.41 14.51 7.95
N THR A 54 -1.47 13.76 7.63
CA THR A 54 -1.75 12.45 8.28
C THR A 54 -0.98 11.27 7.69
N GLY A 55 0.12 11.49 6.98
CA GLY A 55 0.98 10.41 6.49
C GLY A 55 0.49 9.63 5.25
N LYS A 56 -0.50 10.13 4.48
CA LYS A 56 -1.02 9.43 3.28
C LYS A 56 0.07 9.11 2.24
N THR A 57 0.87 10.11 1.88
CA THR A 57 1.99 9.94 0.93
C THR A 57 3.09 9.04 1.51
N LEU A 58 3.29 9.08 2.82
CA LEU A 58 4.29 8.28 3.52
C LEU A 58 3.90 6.80 3.52
N ILE A 59 2.62 6.49 3.77
CA ILE A 59 2.07 5.14 3.63
C ILE A 59 2.27 4.60 2.21
N ALA A 60 1.96 5.38 1.17
CA ALA A 60 2.10 4.94 -0.22
C ALA A 60 3.55 4.55 -0.56
N ARG A 61 4.53 5.29 -0.05
CA ARG A 61 5.96 4.98 -0.23
C ARG A 61 6.38 3.73 0.53
N ALA A 62 5.96 3.60 1.80
CA ALA A 62 6.29 2.43 2.60
C ALA A 62 5.74 1.14 2.01
N VAL A 63 4.49 1.15 1.55
CA VAL A 63 3.87 0.02 0.86
C VAL A 63 4.65 -0.38 -0.39
N ALA A 64 5.09 0.59 -1.19
CA ALA A 64 5.83 0.29 -2.42
C ALA A 64 7.20 -0.35 -2.13
N ASN A 65 7.90 0.18 -1.11
CA ASN A 65 9.19 -0.39 -0.66
C ASN A 65 9.02 -1.83 -0.16
N GLU A 66 8.05 -2.07 0.72
CA GLU A 66 7.82 -3.38 1.36
C GLU A 66 7.34 -4.46 0.38
N THR A 67 6.55 -4.06 -0.62
CA THR A 67 6.06 -4.98 -1.66
C THR A 67 7.08 -5.23 -2.77
N GLY A 68 8.18 -4.48 -2.80
CA GLY A 68 9.16 -4.50 -3.90
C GLY A 68 8.59 -4.04 -5.24
N ALA A 69 7.49 -3.28 -5.21
CA ALA A 69 6.79 -2.81 -6.40
C ALA A 69 7.40 -1.49 -6.91
N PHE A 70 7.33 -1.27 -8.23
CA PHE A 70 7.78 -0.01 -8.81
C PHE A 70 6.81 1.13 -8.46
N PHE A 71 7.35 2.22 -7.90
CA PHE A 71 6.54 3.36 -7.43
C PHE A 71 6.53 4.51 -8.45
N PHE A 72 5.35 4.84 -8.98
CA PHE A 72 5.13 6.05 -9.76
C PHE A 72 4.46 7.14 -8.91
N LEU A 73 5.14 8.27 -8.73
CA LEU A 73 4.56 9.47 -8.13
C LEU A 73 4.04 10.40 -9.23
N ILE A 74 2.75 10.65 -9.24
CA ILE A 74 2.12 11.64 -10.12
C ILE A 74 1.54 12.74 -9.22
N ASN A 75 2.11 13.94 -9.31
CA ASN A 75 1.53 15.12 -8.67
C ASN A 75 0.50 15.71 -9.63
N GLY A 76 -0.73 15.89 -9.14
CA GLY A 76 -1.73 16.67 -9.88
C GLY A 76 -1.29 18.14 -10.05
N PRO A 77 -1.88 18.87 -11.02
CA PRO A 77 -1.64 20.30 -11.19
C PRO A 77 -2.05 21.13 -9.97
#